data_AF-A0A081HXW3-F1
#
_entry.id   AF-A0A081HXW3-F1
#
_cell.length_a   1.000
_cell.length_b   1.000
_cell.length_c   1.000
_cell.angle_alpha   90.00
_cell.angle_beta   90.00
_cell.angle_gamma   90.00
#
_symmetry.space_group_name_H-M   'P 1'
#
loop_
_entity.id
_entity.type
_entity.pdbx_description
1 polymer ?
#
loop_
_entity_poly.entity_id
_entity_poly.type
_entity_poly.pdbx_seq_one_letter_code
_entity_poly.pdbx_strand_id
1 'polypeptide(L)'
;MPARVSPTDRVRAKIDELFASDRELPEILEEVARLGAQLLMQAALKAEVTEFLGRDRYQRTAIVPDAQPGARNGYRPVSVKTTAGPVSLEQPKLRGTTVAFASRLFGKHVTKTNALESLVIASFARGLSVRDVEATLADALGDRAAISKSTVAQVCQAIKTEYDTWARRPLGDVVLDYLFLEPRSFGCIPARRPSRSWPPGV
;
A
#
# COMPACT_ATOMS: atom_id res chain seq x y z
N MET A 1 13.78 -21.36 27.83
CA MET A 1 13.55 -20.94 26.43
C MET A 1 12.98 -19.53 26.44
N PRO A 2 13.45 -18.60 25.59
CA PRO A 2 12.88 -17.25 25.55
C PRO A 2 11.39 -17.34 25.20
N ALA A 3 10.56 -16.59 25.93
CA ALA A 3 9.12 -16.56 25.69
C ALA A 3 8.87 -16.16 24.23
N ARG A 4 8.07 -16.94 23.51
CA ARG A 4 7.69 -16.63 22.11
C ARG A 4 6.64 -15.51 22.10
N VAL A 5 7.08 -14.28 22.36
CA VAL A 5 6.25 -13.06 22.36
C VAL A 5 5.54 -12.90 21.01
N SER A 6 4.26 -12.52 20.99
CA SER A 6 3.56 -12.28 19.71
C SER A 6 4.01 -10.95 19.09
N PRO A 7 3.91 -10.78 17.77
CA PRO A 7 4.10 -9.48 17.13
C PRO A 7 3.30 -8.36 17.80
N THR A 8 2.04 -8.62 18.13
CA THR A 8 1.15 -7.67 18.82
C THR A 8 1.71 -7.24 20.17
N ASP A 9 2.22 -8.19 20.97
CA ASP A 9 2.77 -7.89 22.29
C ASP A 9 4.08 -7.08 22.18
N ARG A 10 4.89 -7.34 21.14
CA ARG A 10 6.10 -6.54 20.86
C ARG A 10 5.76 -5.09 20.50
N VAL A 11 4.72 -4.88 19.71
CA VAL A 11 4.28 -3.51 19.36
C VAL A 11 3.73 -2.80 20.59
N ARG A 12 2.95 -3.50 21.43
CA ARG A 12 2.45 -2.95 22.70
C ARG A 12 3.59 -2.51 23.61
N ALA A 13 4.59 -3.37 23.82
CA ALA A 13 5.75 -3.05 24.63
C ALA A 13 6.50 -1.80 24.15
N LYS A 14 6.61 -1.59 22.82
CA LYS A 14 7.22 -0.37 22.25
C LYS A 14 6.39 0.88 22.53
N ILE A 15 5.07 0.78 22.47
CA ILE A 15 4.18 1.89 22.81
C ILE A 15 4.35 2.24 24.29
N ASP A 16 4.35 1.24 25.16
CA ASP A 16 4.55 1.43 26.61
C ASP A 16 5.91 2.06 26.91
N GLU A 17 6.97 1.64 26.22
CA GLU A 17 8.33 2.21 26.32
C GLU A 17 8.37 3.69 25.89
N LEU A 18 7.67 4.08 24.83
CA LEU A 18 7.58 5.48 24.40
C LEU A 18 6.87 6.34 25.44
N PHE A 19 5.77 5.85 26.02
CA PHE A 19 5.06 6.57 27.09
C PHE A 19 5.85 6.64 28.39
N ALA A 20 6.74 5.67 28.64
CA ALA A 20 7.65 5.69 29.79
C ALA A 20 8.88 6.58 29.57
N SER A 21 9.11 7.07 28.35
CA SER A 21 10.21 7.98 28.06
C SER A 21 9.93 9.39 28.57
N ASP A 22 10.97 10.11 28.99
CA ASP A 22 10.88 11.50 29.50
C ASP A 22 10.75 12.54 28.35
N ARG A 23 10.16 12.13 27.23
CA ARG A 23 10.00 12.98 26.04
C ARG A 23 8.65 13.66 26.06
N GLU A 24 8.59 14.88 25.54
CA GLU A 24 7.32 15.60 25.45
C GLU A 24 6.35 14.89 24.49
N LEU A 25 5.06 14.90 24.85
CA LEU A 25 4.00 14.24 24.08
C LEU A 25 3.98 14.62 22.59
N PRO A 26 4.12 15.91 22.19
CA PRO A 26 4.12 16.27 20.78
C PRO A 26 5.24 15.61 19.97
N GLU A 27 6.38 15.30 20.59
CA GLU A 27 7.51 14.68 19.89
C GLU A 27 7.32 13.18 19.63
N ILE A 28 6.50 12.51 20.44
CA ILE A 28 6.26 11.06 20.36
C ILE A 28 4.92 10.73 19.73
N LEU A 29 3.99 11.69 19.63
CA LEU A 29 2.60 11.46 19.22
C LEU A 29 2.50 10.81 17.83
N GLU A 30 3.31 11.26 16.86
CA GLU A 30 3.33 10.68 15.52
C GLU A 30 3.85 9.24 15.52
N GLU A 31 4.88 8.96 16.33
CA GLU A 31 5.41 7.61 16.48
C GLU A 31 4.42 6.67 17.17
N VAL A 32 3.74 7.16 18.21
CA VAL A 32 2.66 6.45 18.90
C VAL A 32 1.50 6.18 17.95
N ALA A 33 1.08 7.16 17.15
CA ALA A 33 0.00 6.98 16.17
C ALA A 33 0.36 5.89 15.15
N ARG A 34 1.59 5.90 14.65
CA ARG A 34 2.09 4.88 13.72
C ARG A 34 2.15 3.49 14.35
N LEU A 35 2.65 3.37 15.58
CA LEU A 35 2.65 2.10 16.32
C LEU A 35 1.23 1.64 16.67
N GLY A 36 0.31 2.54 16.95
CA GLY A 36 -1.11 2.25 17.16
C GLY A 36 -1.74 1.67 15.90
N ALA A 37 -1.50 2.27 14.73
CA ALA A 37 -1.92 1.72 13.45
C ALA A 37 -1.29 0.32 13.20
N GLN A 38 0.01 0.17 13.50
CA GLN A 38 0.69 -1.13 13.44
C GLN A 38 0.01 -2.18 14.33
N LEU A 39 -0.32 -1.80 15.56
CA LEU A 39 -0.95 -2.68 16.53
C LEU A 39 -2.32 -3.14 16.05
N LEU A 40 -3.15 -2.21 15.55
CA LEU A 40 -4.49 -2.50 15.02
C LEU A 40 -4.42 -3.45 13.82
N MET A 41 -3.57 -3.16 12.84
CA MET A 41 -3.40 -4.02 11.66
C MET A 41 -2.84 -5.41 12.02
N GLN A 42 -1.88 -5.47 12.95
CA GLN A 42 -1.31 -6.73 13.43
C GLN A 42 -2.32 -7.57 14.22
N ALA A 43 -3.17 -6.92 15.02
CA ALA A 43 -4.26 -7.57 15.75
C ALA A 43 -5.33 -8.11 14.80
N ALA A 44 -5.71 -7.35 13.76
CA ALA A 44 -6.64 -7.79 12.73
C ALA A 44 -6.12 -9.04 12.01
N LEU A 45 -4.84 -9.06 11.58
CA LEU A 45 -4.20 -10.25 11.00
C LEU A 45 -4.25 -11.47 11.93
N LYS A 46 -3.98 -11.26 13.22
CA LYS A 46 -4.03 -12.33 14.22
C LYS A 46 -5.45 -12.87 14.38
N ALA A 47 -6.46 -11.99 14.36
CA ALA A 47 -7.87 -12.36 14.44
C ALA A 47 -8.31 -13.16 13.21
N GLU A 48 -7.98 -12.71 12.00
CA GLU A 48 -8.29 -13.43 10.75
C GLU A 48 -7.73 -14.86 10.74
N VAL A 49 -6.48 -15.04 11.19
CA VAL A 49 -5.86 -16.36 11.26
C VAL A 49 -6.49 -17.24 12.34
N THR A 50 -6.94 -16.63 13.42
CA THR A 50 -7.63 -17.34 14.52
C THR A 50 -9.00 -17.81 14.07
N GLU A 51 -9.75 -16.94 13.39
CA GLU A 51 -11.02 -17.27 12.72
C GLU A 51 -10.80 -18.39 11.70
N PHE A 52 -9.81 -18.25 10.82
CA PHE A 52 -9.52 -19.23 9.76
C PHE A 52 -9.17 -20.62 10.30
N LEU A 53 -8.40 -20.70 11.39
CA LEU A 53 -8.04 -21.98 12.01
C LEU A 53 -9.11 -22.50 13.00
N GLY A 54 -10.06 -21.65 13.39
CA GLY A 54 -11.06 -21.96 14.41
C GLY A 54 -10.47 -22.13 15.83
N ARG A 55 -9.27 -21.60 16.11
CA ARG A 55 -8.58 -21.82 17.39
C ARG A 55 -7.50 -20.80 17.70
N ASP A 56 -7.25 -20.59 18.98
CA ASP A 56 -6.26 -19.64 19.48
C ASP A 56 -4.81 -20.08 19.26
N ARG A 57 -3.88 -19.14 19.49
CA ARG A 57 -2.45 -19.41 19.45
C ARG A 57 -2.09 -20.44 20.53
N TYR A 58 -1.34 -21.47 20.14
CA TYR A 58 -0.93 -22.60 20.98
C TYR A 58 -2.04 -23.56 21.41
N GLN A 59 -3.30 -23.31 21.06
CA GLN A 59 -4.38 -24.25 21.30
C GLN A 59 -4.25 -25.45 20.34
N ARG A 60 -4.23 -26.66 20.91
CA ARG A 60 -4.13 -27.89 20.12
C ARG A 60 -5.45 -28.16 19.40
N THR A 61 -5.40 -28.69 18.18
CA THR A 61 -6.65 -28.93 17.41
C THR A 61 -7.44 -30.08 18.02
N ALA A 62 -6.78 -31.04 18.67
CA ALA A 62 -7.44 -32.14 19.37
C ALA A 62 -8.38 -31.71 20.53
N ILE A 63 -8.24 -30.48 21.05
CA ILE A 63 -9.05 -29.97 22.16
C ILE A 63 -10.12 -28.95 21.73
N VAL A 64 -10.21 -28.64 20.44
CA VAL A 64 -11.16 -27.66 19.91
C VAL A 64 -12.06 -28.35 18.87
N PRO A 65 -13.36 -28.51 19.15
CA PRO A 65 -14.31 -28.97 18.16
C PRO A 65 -14.26 -28.08 16.91
N ASP A 66 -14.36 -28.68 15.72
CA ASP A 66 -14.42 -27.98 14.43
C ASP A 66 -13.18 -27.14 14.04
N ALA A 67 -12.07 -27.27 14.76
CA ALA A 67 -10.82 -26.59 14.38
C ALA A 67 -10.26 -27.12 13.05
N GLN A 68 -9.92 -26.20 12.16
CA GLN A 68 -9.38 -26.52 10.85
C GLN A 68 -7.97 -27.12 10.95
N PRO A 69 -7.62 -28.04 10.03
CA PRO A 69 -6.26 -28.58 9.95
C PRO A 69 -5.25 -27.50 9.57
N GLY A 70 -3.99 -27.76 9.91
CA GLY A 70 -2.86 -26.87 9.63
C GLY A 70 -2.37 -26.09 10.84
N ALA A 71 -1.20 -25.47 10.75
CA ALA A 71 -0.53 -24.83 11.86
C ALA A 71 0.07 -23.48 11.48
N ARG A 72 0.18 -22.59 12.48
CA ARG A 72 0.93 -21.33 12.38
C ARG A 72 2.43 -21.66 12.33
N ASN A 73 3.11 -21.28 11.25
CA ASN A 73 4.50 -21.63 10.95
C ASN A 73 5.38 -20.38 10.83
N GLY A 74 5.38 -19.56 11.88
CA GLY A 74 6.14 -18.32 11.94
C GLY A 74 5.48 -17.15 11.21
N TYR A 75 6.29 -16.14 10.86
CA TYR A 75 5.82 -14.89 10.28
C TYR A 75 6.65 -14.51 9.04
N ARG A 76 6.06 -13.68 8.17
CA ARG A 76 6.71 -13.02 7.04
C ARG A 76 6.65 -11.50 7.25
N PRO A 77 7.75 -10.75 7.10
CA PRO A 77 7.69 -9.29 7.11
C PRO A 77 6.94 -8.78 5.88
N VAL A 78 6.03 -7.83 6.10
CA VAL A 78 5.27 -7.10 5.08
C VAL A 78 5.27 -5.62 5.48
N SER A 79 5.30 -4.71 4.52
CA SER A 79 5.22 -3.27 4.80
C SER A 79 4.03 -2.66 4.06
N VAL A 80 3.25 -1.84 4.77
CA VAL A 80 2.13 -1.07 4.21
C VAL A 80 2.49 0.40 4.22
N LYS A 81 2.46 1.03 3.05
CA LYS A 81 2.71 2.47 2.92
C LYS A 81 1.47 3.26 3.36
N THR A 82 1.62 4.11 4.37
CA THR A 82 0.54 4.97 4.90
C THR A 82 0.95 6.44 4.81
N THR A 83 0.01 7.36 5.04
CA THR A 83 0.30 8.79 5.11
C THR A 83 1.19 9.18 6.29
N ALA A 84 1.26 8.35 7.35
CA ALA A 84 2.12 8.55 8.52
C ALA A 84 3.44 7.75 8.43
N GLY A 85 3.77 7.21 7.27
CA GLY A 85 4.94 6.36 7.08
C GLY A 85 4.64 4.89 6.80
N PRO A 86 5.68 4.09 6.48
CA PRO A 86 5.58 2.66 6.32
C PRO A 86 5.31 2.00 7.67
N VAL A 87 4.26 1.21 7.69
CA VAL A 87 3.89 0.37 8.82
C VAL A 87 4.39 -1.05 8.53
N SER A 88 5.37 -1.51 9.32
CA SER A 88 5.93 -2.86 9.20
C SER A 88 5.07 -3.86 9.96
N LEU A 89 4.68 -4.94 9.31
CA LEU A 89 3.79 -5.96 9.84
C LEU A 89 4.41 -7.34 9.70
N GLU A 90 4.01 -8.25 10.56
CA GLU A 90 4.46 -9.63 10.57
C GLU A 90 3.27 -10.53 10.22
N GLN A 91 3.13 -10.84 8.93
CA GLN A 91 2.04 -11.67 8.44
C GLN A 91 2.25 -13.13 8.88
N PRO A 92 1.28 -13.76 9.57
CA PRO A 92 1.42 -15.15 9.98
C PRO A 92 1.48 -16.09 8.78
N LYS A 93 2.42 -17.03 8.79
CA LYS A 93 2.51 -18.10 7.79
C LYS A 93 1.69 -19.30 8.27
N LEU A 94 0.94 -19.93 7.38
CA LEU A 94 0.22 -21.16 7.66
C LEU A 94 0.83 -22.33 6.88
N ARG A 95 0.78 -23.53 7.47
CA ARG A 95 1.26 -24.78 6.84
C ARG A 95 0.26 -25.90 7.08
N GLY A 96 0.03 -26.74 6.07
CA GLY A 96 -0.82 -27.92 6.19
C GLY A 96 -2.31 -27.60 6.31
N THR A 97 -2.73 -26.45 5.78
CA THR A 97 -4.15 -26.07 5.68
C THR A 97 -4.76 -26.73 4.45
N THR A 98 -6.04 -27.07 4.50
CA THR A 98 -6.79 -27.67 3.39
C THR A 98 -7.13 -26.66 2.30
N VAL A 99 -7.33 -25.40 2.67
CA VAL A 99 -7.57 -24.29 1.75
C VAL A 99 -6.48 -23.22 1.91
N ALA A 100 -6.26 -22.42 0.86
CA ALA A 100 -5.32 -21.31 0.89
C ALA A 100 -5.89 -20.18 1.75
N PHE A 101 -5.10 -19.68 2.69
CA PHE A 101 -5.46 -18.49 3.47
C PHE A 101 -5.17 -17.22 2.66
N ALA A 102 -6.18 -16.38 2.49
CA ALA A 102 -6.06 -15.05 1.93
C ALA A 102 -6.60 -14.04 2.96
N SER A 103 -5.75 -13.10 3.37
CA SER A 103 -6.14 -12.07 4.34
C SER A 103 -7.14 -11.11 3.72
N ARG A 104 -8.20 -10.75 4.47
CA ARG A 104 -9.18 -9.75 4.03
C ARG A 104 -8.54 -8.36 4.08
N LEU A 105 -7.72 -8.08 5.10
CA LEU A 105 -6.99 -6.83 5.28
C LEU A 105 -6.02 -6.53 4.12
N PHE A 106 -5.31 -7.55 3.61
CA PHE A 106 -4.31 -7.37 2.56
C PHE A 106 -4.81 -7.70 1.14
N GLY A 107 -6.00 -8.28 1.01
CA GLY A 107 -6.48 -8.81 -0.26
C GLY A 107 -5.41 -9.66 -0.97
N LYS A 108 -5.33 -9.55 -2.31
CA LYS A 108 -4.27 -10.24 -3.05
C LYS A 108 -2.91 -9.53 -2.95
N HIS A 109 -2.84 -8.19 -2.89
CA HIS A 109 -1.57 -7.43 -2.92
C HIS A 109 -1.67 -5.98 -2.38
N VAL A 110 -2.50 -5.70 -1.36
CA VAL A 110 -2.59 -4.34 -0.80
C VAL A 110 -1.26 -3.98 -0.12
N THR A 111 -0.60 -2.95 -0.65
CA THR A 111 0.73 -2.48 -0.18
C THR A 111 0.72 -1.01 0.25
N LYS A 112 -0.43 -0.34 0.12
CA LYS A 112 -0.61 1.09 0.38
C LYS A 112 -2.05 1.39 0.78
N THR A 113 -2.26 2.46 1.54
CA THR A 113 -3.59 2.93 1.94
C THR A 113 -4.28 3.72 0.83
N ASN A 114 -5.61 3.66 0.78
CA ASN A 114 -6.42 4.44 -0.18
C ASN A 114 -6.22 5.95 -0.03
N ALA A 115 -6.02 6.44 1.20
CA ALA A 115 -5.75 7.86 1.45
C ALA A 115 -4.47 8.31 0.75
N LEU A 116 -3.40 7.53 0.86
CA LEU A 116 -2.12 7.83 0.21
C LEU A 116 -2.21 7.75 -1.33
N GLU A 117 -2.92 6.75 -1.86
CA GLU A 117 -3.19 6.65 -3.31
C GLU A 117 -4.03 7.82 -3.82
N SER A 118 -5.02 8.26 -3.04
CA SER A 118 -5.85 9.42 -3.37
C SER A 118 -5.03 10.71 -3.45
N LEU A 119 -4.04 10.90 -2.57
CA LEU A 119 -3.12 12.04 -2.65
C LEU A 119 -2.28 12.00 -3.93
N VAL A 120 -1.77 10.83 -4.33
CA VAL A 120 -1.04 10.66 -5.59
C VAL A 120 -1.93 11.01 -6.79
N ILE A 121 -3.15 10.48 -6.84
CA ILE A 121 -4.14 10.77 -7.89
C ILE A 121 -4.44 12.27 -7.94
N ALA A 122 -4.71 12.87 -6.77
CA ALA A 122 -5.07 14.27 -6.64
C ALA A 122 -3.95 15.22 -7.08
N SER A 123 -2.69 14.88 -6.79
CA SER A 123 -1.53 15.65 -7.25
C SER A 123 -1.30 15.49 -8.75
N PHE A 124 -1.42 14.27 -9.28
CA PHE A 124 -1.32 14.03 -10.73
C PHE A 124 -2.42 14.76 -11.51
N ALA A 125 -3.67 14.74 -11.02
CA ALA A 125 -4.78 15.47 -11.62
C ALA A 125 -4.58 17.01 -11.60
N ARG A 126 -3.77 17.53 -10.66
CA ARG A 126 -3.35 18.93 -10.61
C ARG A 126 -2.19 19.28 -11.56
N GLY A 127 -1.71 18.31 -12.34
CA GLY A 127 -0.67 18.52 -13.34
C GLY A 127 0.76 18.34 -12.83
N LEU A 128 0.96 17.82 -11.62
CA LEU A 128 2.30 17.53 -11.10
C LEU A 128 2.92 16.35 -11.87
N SER A 129 4.21 16.45 -12.19
CA SER A 129 4.93 15.32 -12.77
C SER A 129 5.13 14.21 -11.73
N VAL A 130 5.42 12.98 -12.17
CA VAL A 130 5.72 11.85 -11.24
C VAL A 130 6.81 12.21 -10.23
N ARG A 131 7.84 12.97 -10.66
CA ARG A 131 8.91 13.44 -9.79
C ARG A 131 8.40 14.48 -8.79
N ASP A 132 7.58 15.42 -9.24
CA ASP A 132 7.05 16.48 -8.37
C ASP A 132 6.06 15.91 -7.37
N VAL A 133 5.25 14.92 -7.74
CA VAL A 133 4.37 14.19 -6.81
C VAL A 133 5.19 13.48 -5.73
N GLU A 134 6.26 12.78 -6.11
CA GLU A 134 7.16 12.13 -5.15
C GLU A 134 7.77 13.14 -4.18
N ALA A 135 8.32 14.25 -4.68
CA ALA A 135 8.92 15.30 -3.87
C ALA A 135 7.89 15.97 -2.94
N THR A 136 6.73 16.36 -3.47
CA THR A 136 5.67 17.00 -2.69
C THR A 136 5.19 16.12 -1.54
N LEU A 137 5.06 14.80 -1.77
CA LEU A 137 4.65 13.87 -0.73
C LEU A 137 5.76 13.62 0.30
N ALA A 138 7.02 13.62 -0.11
CA ALA A 138 8.14 13.55 0.82
C ALA A 138 8.22 14.81 1.70
N ASP A 139 8.02 15.99 1.12
CA ASP A 139 8.02 17.26 1.85
C ASP A 139 6.83 17.35 2.83
N ALA A 140 5.64 16.92 2.39
CA ALA A 140 4.41 17.05 3.19
C ALA A 140 4.26 15.98 4.29
N LEU A 141 4.74 14.76 4.04
CA LEU A 141 4.55 13.61 4.94
C LEU A 141 5.86 13.16 5.61
N GLY A 142 6.98 13.82 5.28
CA GLY A 142 8.33 13.46 5.70
C GLY A 142 8.95 12.32 4.88
N ASP A 143 10.29 12.28 4.84
CA ASP A 143 11.08 11.27 4.10
C ASP A 143 10.71 9.82 4.45
N ARG A 144 10.27 9.60 5.70
CA ARG A 144 9.84 8.29 6.16
C ARG A 144 8.55 7.86 5.48
N ALA A 145 7.62 8.76 5.18
CA ALA A 145 6.39 8.48 4.46
C ALA A 145 6.51 8.62 2.94
N ALA A 146 7.70 8.96 2.45
CA ALA A 146 7.97 9.06 1.03
C ALA A 146 7.62 7.74 0.30
N ILE A 147 6.70 7.88 -0.65
CA ILE A 147 6.39 6.81 -1.58
C ILE A 147 7.47 6.78 -2.65
N SER A 148 8.01 5.60 -2.96
CA SER A 148 8.99 5.47 -4.05
C SER A 148 8.41 5.95 -5.38
N LYS A 149 9.24 6.61 -6.20
CA LYS A 149 8.94 6.96 -7.60
C LYS A 149 8.21 5.88 -8.38
N SER A 150 8.64 4.63 -8.22
CA SER A 150 8.05 3.47 -8.88
C SER A 150 6.57 3.27 -8.50
N THR A 151 6.22 3.49 -7.23
CA THR A 151 4.84 3.40 -6.76
C THR A 151 4.01 4.57 -7.28
N VAL A 152 4.53 5.80 -7.30
CA VAL A 152 3.85 6.94 -7.92
C VAL A 152 3.57 6.65 -9.40
N ALA A 153 4.59 6.22 -10.14
CA ALA A 153 4.48 5.92 -11.56
C ALA A 153 3.43 4.83 -11.84
N GLN A 154 3.37 3.78 -11.01
CA GLN A 154 2.34 2.73 -11.13
C GLN A 154 0.92 3.28 -10.95
N VAL A 155 0.70 4.15 -9.96
CA VAL A 155 -0.61 4.78 -9.73
C VAL A 155 -0.97 5.69 -10.92
N CYS A 156 -0.07 6.59 -11.32
CA CYS A 156 -0.29 7.46 -12.48
C CYS A 156 -0.57 6.66 -13.76
N GLN A 157 0.14 5.53 -13.95
CA GLN A 157 -0.06 4.67 -15.11
C GLN A 157 -1.43 3.98 -15.10
N ALA A 158 -1.92 3.54 -13.93
CA ALA A 158 -3.26 2.97 -13.79
C ALA A 158 -4.34 4.00 -14.18
N ILE A 159 -4.23 5.24 -13.68
CA ILE A 159 -5.14 6.35 -14.04
C ILE A 159 -5.07 6.62 -15.54
N LYS A 160 -3.87 6.66 -16.12
CA LYS A 160 -3.68 6.88 -17.56
C LYS A 160 -4.36 5.79 -18.38
N THR A 161 -4.24 4.54 -17.97
CA THR A 161 -4.92 3.40 -18.63
C THR A 161 -6.45 3.53 -18.54
N GLU A 162 -6.98 3.95 -17.41
CA GLU A 162 -8.41 4.22 -17.25
C GLU A 162 -8.88 5.38 -18.15
N TYR A 163 -8.11 6.47 -18.20
CA TYR A 163 -8.36 7.58 -19.11
C TYR A 163 -8.33 7.14 -20.58
N ASP A 164 -7.32 6.37 -20.99
CA ASP A 164 -7.22 5.87 -22.37
C ASP A 164 -8.42 4.99 -22.75
N THR A 165 -8.93 4.22 -21.79
CA THR A 165 -10.15 3.40 -21.96
C THR A 165 -11.38 4.30 -22.11
N TRP A 166 -11.54 5.28 -21.23
CA TRP A 166 -12.63 6.25 -21.27
C TRP A 166 -12.63 7.08 -22.55
N ALA A 167 -11.46 7.51 -23.01
CA ALA A 167 -11.29 8.34 -24.21
C ALA A 167 -11.61 7.58 -25.51
N ARG A 168 -11.48 6.25 -25.50
CA ARG A 168 -11.78 5.37 -26.64
C ARG A 168 -13.17 4.73 -26.58
N ARG A 169 -13.98 5.08 -25.58
CA ARG A 169 -15.30 4.46 -25.42
C ARG A 169 -16.19 4.74 -26.64
N PRO A 170 -17.05 3.80 -27.04
CA PRO A 170 -18.02 4.05 -28.10
C PRO A 170 -19.02 5.13 -27.63
N LEU A 171 -19.36 6.04 -28.55
CA LEU A 171 -20.38 7.07 -28.35
C LEU A 171 -21.58 6.85 -29.29
N GLY A 172 -21.72 5.65 -29.87
CA GLY A 172 -22.72 5.36 -30.92
C GLY A 172 -24.17 5.52 -30.46
N ASP A 173 -24.45 5.37 -29.17
CA ASP A 173 -25.78 5.54 -28.59
C ASP A 173 -26.09 7.00 -28.18
N VAL A 174 -25.14 7.92 -28.40
CA VAL A 174 -25.31 9.34 -28.05
C VAL A 174 -25.93 10.08 -29.23
N VAL A 175 -27.17 10.55 -29.07
CA VAL A 175 -27.79 11.51 -30.00
C VAL A 175 -27.23 12.90 -29.72
N LEU A 176 -26.60 13.53 -30.72
CA LEU A 176 -25.97 14.84 -30.61
C LEU A 176 -26.85 15.91 -31.25
N ASP A 177 -27.39 16.82 -30.44
CA ASP A 177 -28.06 18.02 -30.95
C ASP A 177 -27.07 19.14 -31.29
N TYR A 178 -26.02 19.30 -30.47
CA TYR A 178 -24.97 20.31 -30.62
C TYR A 178 -23.60 19.77 -30.19
N LEU A 179 -22.53 20.20 -30.88
CA LEU A 179 -21.14 19.89 -30.56
C LEU A 179 -20.31 21.17 -30.49
N PHE A 180 -19.67 21.41 -29.35
CA PHE A 180 -18.74 22.51 -29.16
C PHE A 180 -17.30 22.00 -29.20
N LEU A 181 -16.45 22.68 -29.97
CA LEU A 181 -15.02 22.37 -30.09
C LEU A 181 -14.21 23.57 -29.60
N GLU A 182 -13.37 23.32 -28.59
CA GLU A 182 -12.47 24.33 -28.04
C GLU A 182 -11.01 23.91 -28.32
N PRO A 183 -10.33 24.53 -29.30
CA PRO A 183 -8.93 24.23 -29.56
C PRO A 183 -8.04 24.77 -28.43
N ARG A 184 -7.08 23.94 -27.98
CA ARG A 184 -6.04 24.35 -27.04
C ARG A 184 -4.67 24.03 -27.61
N SER A 185 -3.77 25.01 -27.57
CA SER A 185 -2.40 24.87 -28.04
C SER A 185 -1.46 24.64 -26.87
N PHE A 186 -0.64 23.60 -26.96
CA PHE A 186 0.40 23.29 -25.98
C PHE A 186 1.76 23.25 -26.67
N GLY A 187 2.79 23.80 -26.01
CA GLY A 187 4.17 23.66 -26.47
C GLY A 187 4.60 22.20 -26.32
N CYS A 188 4.93 21.52 -27.42
CA CYS A 188 5.47 20.17 -27.40
C CYS A 188 6.93 20.19 -27.83
N ILE A 189 7.81 19.60 -27.02
CA ILE A 189 9.18 19.33 -27.44
C ILE A 189 9.13 18.17 -28.45
N PRO A 190 9.63 18.33 -29.68
CA PRO A 190 9.66 17.23 -30.65
C PRO A 190 10.46 16.06 -30.07
N ALA A 191 9.96 14.84 -30.22
CA ALA A 191 10.75 13.65 -29.91
C ALA A 191 12.11 13.75 -30.63
N ARG A 192 13.22 13.54 -29.89
CA ARG A 192 14.57 13.54 -30.49
C ARG A 192 14.54 12.62 -31.69
N ARG A 193 14.82 13.15 -32.89
CA ARG A 193 15.01 12.33 -34.09
C ARG A 193 16.04 11.25 -33.77
N PRO A 194 15.79 9.97 -34.04
CA PRO A 194 16.86 8.97 -33.97
C PRO A 194 18.00 9.43 -34.88
N SER A 195 19.23 9.34 -34.37
CA SER A 195 20.43 9.73 -35.10
C SER A 195 20.46 8.99 -36.44
N ARG A 196 20.43 9.73 -37.55
CA ARG A 196 20.73 9.16 -38.88
C ARG A 196 22.19 8.75 -38.89
N SER A 197 22.50 7.50 -38.58
CA SER A 197 23.73 6.87 -39.05
C SER A 197 23.53 6.57 -40.53
N TRP A 198 24.20 7.31 -41.40
CA TRP A 198 24.37 6.89 -42.79
C TRP A 198 25.33 5.68 -42.80
N PRO A 199 25.05 4.61 -43.56
CA PRO A 199 26.07 3.59 -43.79
C PRO A 199 27.23 4.21 -44.59
N PRO A 200 28.50 3.83 -44.30
CA PRO A 200 29.63 4.30 -45.08
C PRO A 200 29.46 3.86 -46.54
N GLY A 201 29.72 4.80 -47.45
CA GLY A 201 29.59 4.61 -48.89
C GLY A 201 30.44 3.48 -49.43
N VAL A 202 29.92 2.86 -50.48
CA VAL A 202 30.56 1.87 -51.37
C VAL A 202 31.72 2.50 -52.12
#